data_AF-A0A7W1VEP6-F1
#
_entry.id   AF-A0A7W1VEP6-F1
#
_cell.length_a   1.000
_cell.length_b   1.000
_cell.length_c   1.000
_cell.angle_alpha   90.00
_cell.angle_beta   90.00
_cell.angle_gamma   90.00
#
_symmetry.space_group_name_H-M   'P 1'
#
loop_
_entity.id
_entity.type
_entity.pdbx_description
1 polymer ?
#
loop_
_entity_poly.entity_id
_entity_poly.type
_entity_poly.pdbx_seq_one_letter_code
_entity_poly.pdbx_strand_id
1 'polypeptide(L)'
;MHRTVQISLPSSDSQGLCDELAALETVVGVSLSKGISIKPPGDVVTVDVLNKGADDVLKLVRAASEKHEISVTTSEAASFIDPKNSEKIEDDVDEAIWEEMETGLRHQGRITWNFVFLMALGGAICAVGLVSEPAPQAIAFAAAGIIAPGFEPLAKIPLGAVLGRWNVSRNGAVSSLVGYAVLIASAALVMFILLKTGSVEPVELVGNPEIEHIAHPTLKELIVSGAAAFAGILIIAA
;
A
#
# COMPACT_ATOMS: atom_id res chain seq x y z
N MET A 1 -4.08 0.43 14.64
CA MET A 1 -5.06 1.53 14.91
C MET A 1 -6.47 0.98 14.86
N HIS A 2 -7.33 1.39 15.80
CA HIS A 2 -8.70 0.89 15.89
C HIS A 2 -9.61 1.42 14.77
N ARG A 3 -10.76 0.77 14.57
CA ARG A 3 -11.52 0.90 13.33
C ARG A 3 -13.00 1.14 13.59
N THR A 4 -13.60 1.95 12.74
CA THR A 4 -15.05 2.09 12.63
C THR A 4 -15.48 1.52 11.29
N VAL A 5 -16.42 0.57 11.30
CA VAL A 5 -17.01 -0.06 10.12
C VAL A 5 -18.47 0.37 10.02
N GLN A 6 -18.84 1.01 8.92
CA GLN A 6 -20.20 1.42 8.62
C GLN A 6 -20.81 0.52 7.55
N ILE A 7 -21.94 -0.11 7.87
CA ILE A 7 -22.58 -1.15 7.06
C ILE A 7 -24.01 -0.69 6.76
N SER A 8 -24.33 -0.46 5.50
CA SER A 8 -25.71 -0.23 5.04
C SER A 8 -26.31 -1.51 4.50
N LEU A 9 -27.42 -1.98 5.07
CA LEU A 9 -28.05 -3.26 4.73
C LEU A 9 -29.59 -3.20 4.89
N PRO A 10 -30.35 -4.14 4.28
CA PRO A 10 -31.79 -4.22 4.47
C PRO A 10 -32.19 -4.44 5.93
N SER A 11 -33.30 -3.84 6.35
CA SER A 11 -33.79 -3.90 7.74
C SER A 11 -34.20 -5.31 8.21
N SER A 12 -34.30 -6.31 7.32
CA SER A 12 -34.59 -7.70 7.69
C SER A 12 -33.43 -8.35 8.44
N ASP A 13 -32.20 -7.93 8.15
CA ASP A 13 -30.97 -8.62 8.56
C ASP A 13 -30.16 -7.80 9.57
N SER A 14 -30.52 -6.52 9.76
CA SER A 14 -29.80 -5.58 10.61
C SER A 14 -29.71 -6.04 12.06
N GLN A 15 -30.80 -6.58 12.63
CA GLN A 15 -30.80 -7.05 14.01
C GLN A 15 -29.94 -8.30 14.20
N GLY A 16 -30.05 -9.28 13.30
CA GLY A 16 -29.26 -10.50 13.39
C GLY A 16 -27.76 -10.22 13.28
N LEU A 17 -27.37 -9.33 12.35
CA LEU A 17 -25.98 -8.91 12.21
C LEU A 17 -25.48 -8.16 13.46
N CYS A 18 -26.30 -7.28 14.06
CA CYS A 18 -25.94 -6.60 15.31
C CYS A 18 -25.70 -7.60 16.46
N ASP A 19 -26.54 -8.63 16.58
CA ASP A 19 -26.42 -9.63 17.64
C ASP A 19 -25.15 -10.47 17.48
N GLU A 20 -24.80 -10.86 16.24
CA GLU A 20 -23.55 -11.57 15.93
C GLU A 20 -22.31 -10.70 16.20
N LEU A 21 -22.35 -9.42 15.79
CA LEU A 21 -21.24 -8.48 16.00
C LEU A 21 -21.04 -8.16 17.48
N ALA A 22 -22.12 -7.99 18.24
CA ALA A 22 -22.05 -7.71 19.68
C ALA A 22 -21.50 -8.89 20.49
N ALA A 23 -21.49 -10.10 19.93
CA ALA A 23 -20.91 -11.29 20.56
C ALA A 23 -19.38 -11.36 20.39
N LEU A 24 -18.79 -10.59 19.48
CA LEU A 24 -17.34 -10.56 19.26
C LEU A 24 -16.65 -9.77 20.38
N GLU A 25 -15.71 -10.41 21.09
CA GLU A 25 -14.96 -9.76 22.18
C GLU A 25 -14.09 -8.58 21.72
N THR A 26 -13.77 -8.53 20.43
CA THR A 26 -12.96 -7.50 19.79
C THR A 26 -13.78 -6.28 19.38
N VAL A 27 -15.11 -6.36 19.43
CA VAL A 27 -16.02 -5.25 19.14
C VAL A 27 -16.24 -4.44 20.41
N VAL A 28 -15.89 -3.17 20.35
CA VAL A 28 -16.00 -2.19 21.44
C VAL A 28 -17.41 -1.59 21.48
N GLY A 29 -18.00 -1.36 20.30
CA GLY A 29 -19.31 -0.74 20.18
C GLY A 29 -20.06 -1.20 18.93
N VAL A 30 -21.37 -1.36 19.06
CA VAL A 30 -22.29 -1.56 17.94
C VAL A 30 -23.45 -0.59 18.08
N SER A 31 -23.73 0.17 17.03
CA SER A 31 -24.85 1.10 16.95
C SER A 31 -25.71 0.79 15.73
N LEU A 32 -27.03 0.77 15.89
CA LEU A 32 -27.99 0.53 14.82
C LEU A 32 -28.87 1.77 14.59
N SER A 33 -28.83 2.31 13.37
CA SER A 33 -29.70 3.39 12.91
C SER A 33 -30.69 2.87 11.88
N LYS A 34 -31.97 2.77 12.25
CA LYS A 34 -33.02 2.15 11.43
C LYS A 34 -33.56 3.08 10.35
N GLY A 35 -33.71 2.58 9.13
CA GLY A 35 -34.38 3.25 8.01
C GLY A 35 -33.68 4.49 7.47
N ILE A 36 -32.39 4.71 7.81
CA ILE A 36 -31.66 5.92 7.40
C ILE A 36 -30.92 5.75 6.07
N SER A 37 -30.69 4.51 5.61
CA SER A 37 -29.97 4.28 4.35
C SER A 37 -30.93 4.32 3.17
N ILE A 38 -30.59 5.13 2.18
CA ILE A 38 -31.37 5.28 0.93
C ILE A 38 -30.84 4.34 -0.15
N LYS A 39 -29.53 4.12 -0.19
CA LYS A 39 -28.86 3.30 -1.20
C LYS A 39 -27.65 2.57 -0.57
N PRO A 40 -27.75 1.27 -0.29
CA PRO A 40 -28.95 0.43 -0.41
C PRO A 40 -30.06 0.85 0.59
N PRO A 41 -31.35 0.66 0.26
CA PRO A 41 -32.45 1.03 1.17
C PRO A 41 -32.46 0.13 2.41
N GLY A 42 -32.48 0.74 3.60
CA GLY A 42 -32.56 0.00 4.86
C GLY A 42 -31.91 0.71 6.05
N ASP A 43 -31.19 -0.05 6.85
CA ASP A 43 -30.58 0.37 8.10
C ASP A 43 -29.07 0.60 7.93
N VAL A 44 -28.48 1.31 8.89
CA VAL A 44 -27.03 1.48 9.01
C VAL A 44 -26.56 0.95 10.35
N VAL A 45 -25.62 0.01 10.31
CA VAL A 45 -24.91 -0.51 11.47
C VAL A 45 -23.52 0.11 11.50
N THR A 46 -23.17 0.73 12.63
CA THR A 46 -21.81 1.24 12.88
C THR A 46 -21.17 0.36 13.94
N VAL A 47 -19.99 -0.16 13.64
CA VAL A 47 -19.22 -1.06 14.49
C VAL A 47 -17.88 -0.42 14.80
N ASP A 48 -17.59 -0.25 16.08
CA ASP A 48 -16.27 0.15 16.56
C ASP A 48 -15.54 -1.10 17.02
N VAL A 49 -14.42 -1.42 16.38
CA VAL A 49 -13.71 -2.70 16.55
C VAL A 49 -12.21 -2.48 16.72
N LEU A 50 -11.61 -3.32 17.56
CA LEU A 50 -10.16 -3.47 17.66
C LEU A 50 -9.58 -3.99 16.34
N ASN A 51 -8.33 -3.65 16.03
CA ASN A 51 -7.73 -4.00 14.75
C ASN A 51 -7.68 -5.52 14.54
N LYS A 52 -7.28 -6.28 15.58
CA LYS A 52 -7.29 -7.76 15.56
C LYS A 52 -8.66 -8.40 15.29
N GLY A 53 -9.75 -7.65 15.49
CA GLY A 53 -11.12 -8.12 15.29
C GLY A 53 -11.76 -7.72 13.96
N ALA A 54 -11.10 -6.86 13.19
CA ALA A 54 -11.72 -6.27 12.02
C ALA A 54 -11.95 -7.30 10.90
N ASP A 55 -11.02 -8.24 10.71
CA ASP A 55 -11.18 -9.36 9.77
C ASP A 55 -12.44 -10.18 10.08
N ASP A 56 -12.72 -10.43 11.36
CA ASP A 56 -13.89 -11.22 11.77
C ASP A 56 -15.20 -10.46 11.53
N VAL A 57 -15.22 -9.14 11.79
CA VAL A 57 -16.34 -8.27 11.41
C VAL A 57 -16.55 -8.31 9.89
N LEU A 58 -15.49 -8.17 9.09
CA LEU A 58 -15.60 -8.18 7.62
C LEU A 58 -16.03 -9.55 7.08
N LYS A 59 -15.65 -10.66 7.72
CA LYS A 59 -16.16 -12.01 7.37
C LYS A 59 -17.67 -12.13 7.58
N LEU A 60 -18.19 -11.68 8.72
CA LEU A 60 -19.63 -11.68 9.00
C LEU A 60 -20.40 -10.82 7.99
N VAL A 61 -19.88 -9.62 7.69
CA VAL A 61 -20.48 -8.71 6.71
C VAL A 61 -20.44 -9.30 5.30
N ARG A 62 -19.35 -9.99 4.91
CA ARG A 62 -19.27 -10.71 3.63
C ARG A 62 -20.31 -11.80 3.53
N ALA A 63 -20.51 -12.60 4.58
CA ALA A 63 -21.57 -13.62 4.60
C ALA A 63 -22.97 -13.01 4.45
N ALA A 64 -23.23 -11.85 5.06
CA ALA A 64 -24.48 -11.10 4.85
C ALA A 64 -24.61 -10.57 3.41
N SER A 65 -23.50 -10.14 2.79
CA SER A 65 -23.48 -9.60 1.42
C SER A 65 -23.80 -10.63 0.34
N GLU A 66 -23.71 -11.92 0.63
CA GLU A 66 -24.10 -12.98 -0.31
C GLU A 66 -25.62 -13.02 -0.54
N LYS A 67 -26.41 -12.49 0.40
CA LYS A 67 -27.88 -12.51 0.34
C LYS A 67 -28.48 -11.20 -0.16
N HIS A 68 -27.80 -10.07 0.05
CA HIS A 68 -28.36 -8.74 -0.13
C HIS A 68 -27.35 -7.74 -0.71
N GLU A 69 -27.86 -6.67 -1.32
CA GLU A 69 -27.04 -5.51 -1.69
C GLU A 69 -26.67 -4.74 -0.41
N ILE A 70 -25.38 -4.80 -0.04
CA ILE A 70 -24.82 -4.16 1.15
C ILE A 70 -23.72 -3.18 0.72
N SER A 71 -23.65 -2.03 1.39
CA SER A 71 -22.52 -1.10 1.27
C SER A 71 -21.73 -1.08 2.56
N VAL A 72 -20.41 -1.18 2.46
CA VAL A 72 -19.49 -1.22 3.62
C VAL A 72 -18.42 -0.16 3.44
N THR A 73 -18.19 0.62 4.49
CA THR A 73 -17.11 1.60 4.56
C THR A 73 -16.31 1.34 5.83
N THR A 74 -14.97 1.36 5.75
CA THR A 74 -14.09 1.32 6.92
C THR A 74 -13.37 2.65 7.08
N SER A 75 -13.12 3.06 8.32
CA SER A 75 -12.37 4.26 8.65
C SER A 75 -11.53 4.06 9.91
N GLU A 76 -10.42 4.79 10.03
CA GLU A 76 -9.59 4.83 11.23
C GLU A 76 -10.25 5.63 12.33
N ALA A 77 -10.31 5.05 13.52
CA ALA A 77 -10.63 5.78 14.73
C ALA A 77 -9.33 6.27 15.37
N ALA A 78 -9.16 7.60 15.43
CA ALA A 78 -7.96 8.21 16.00
C ALA A 78 -7.77 7.91 17.50
N SER A 79 -8.86 7.60 18.21
CA SER A 79 -8.83 7.21 19.62
C SER A 79 -10.14 6.54 20.01
N PHE A 80 -10.07 5.48 20.83
CA PHE A 80 -11.21 4.93 21.57
C PHE A 80 -10.95 5.02 23.07
N ILE A 81 -12.00 5.34 23.82
CA ILE A 81 -11.99 5.30 25.28
C ILE A 81 -13.12 4.39 25.72
N ASP A 82 -12.77 3.18 26.14
CA ASP A 82 -13.67 2.28 26.87
C ASP A 82 -13.03 1.91 28.21
N PRO A 83 -13.43 2.57 29.32
CA PRO A 83 -12.87 2.32 30.64
C PRO A 83 -13.03 0.89 31.14
N LYS A 84 -13.96 0.10 30.57
CA LYS A 84 -14.18 -1.29 30.98
C LYS A 84 -13.23 -2.27 30.27
N ASN A 85 -12.70 -1.89 29.11
CA ASN A 85 -11.89 -2.75 28.24
C ASN A 85 -10.51 -2.12 27.93
N SER A 86 -10.02 -1.23 28.80
CA SER A 86 -8.79 -0.46 28.55
C SER A 86 -7.56 -1.34 28.29
N GLU A 87 -7.39 -2.44 29.02
CA GLU A 87 -6.28 -3.37 28.80
C GLU A 87 -6.34 -4.02 27.40
N LYS A 88 -7.53 -4.40 26.92
CA LYS A 88 -7.70 -4.99 25.58
C LYS A 88 -7.41 -4.00 24.45
N ILE A 89 -7.67 -2.72 24.70
CA ILE A 89 -7.41 -1.60 23.78
C ILE A 89 -5.90 -1.32 23.74
N GLU A 90 -5.24 -1.29 24.90
CA GLU A 90 -3.78 -1.09 24.98
C GLU A 90 -2.99 -2.24 24.35
N ASP A 91 -3.48 -3.47 24.46
CA ASP A 91 -2.86 -4.67 23.86
C ASP A 91 -3.21 -4.86 22.37
N ASP A 92 -3.98 -3.97 21.75
CA ASP A 92 -4.33 -4.02 20.32
C ASP A 92 -3.21 -3.40 19.45
N VAL A 93 -2.10 -4.13 19.36
CA VAL A 93 -0.86 -3.72 18.68
C VAL A 93 -0.80 -4.11 17.19
N ASP A 94 -1.77 -4.89 16.69
CA ASP A 94 -1.82 -5.24 15.27
C ASP A 94 -2.03 -3.97 14.44
N GLU A 95 -1.30 -3.82 13.33
CA GLU A 95 -1.05 -2.48 12.74
C GLU A 95 -1.93 -2.20 11.49
N ALA A 96 -2.32 -3.21 10.69
CA ALA A 96 -3.29 -3.04 9.58
C ALA A 96 -4.18 -4.27 9.28
N ILE A 97 -5.39 -4.01 8.77
CA ILE A 97 -6.35 -5.03 8.29
C ILE A 97 -5.95 -5.47 6.88
N TRP A 98 -5.98 -6.78 6.61
CA TRP A 98 -5.69 -7.35 5.30
C TRP A 98 -6.58 -6.77 4.17
N GLU A 99 -7.86 -6.49 4.45
CA GLU A 99 -8.78 -5.86 3.49
C GLU A 99 -8.44 -4.43 3.10
N GLU A 100 -7.83 -3.66 4.00
CA GLU A 100 -7.40 -2.29 3.71
C GLU A 100 -6.08 -2.29 2.94
N MET A 101 -5.16 -3.19 3.26
CA MET A 101 -3.99 -3.43 2.44
C MET A 101 -4.41 -3.81 1.00
N GLU A 102 -5.42 -4.67 0.85
CA GLU A 102 -5.99 -5.01 -0.46
C GLU A 102 -6.63 -3.81 -1.16
N THR A 103 -7.42 -3.01 -0.45
CA THR A 103 -8.13 -1.86 -1.03
C THR A 103 -7.18 -0.71 -1.38
N GLY A 104 -6.23 -0.41 -0.50
CA GLY A 104 -5.15 0.55 -0.71
C GLY A 104 -4.29 0.17 -1.90
N LEU A 105 -3.82 -1.08 -1.96
CA LEU A 105 -3.07 -1.56 -3.11
C LEU A 105 -3.91 -1.60 -4.39
N ARG A 106 -5.22 -1.86 -4.36
CA ARG A 106 -6.05 -1.76 -5.60
C ARG A 106 -6.06 -0.35 -6.20
N HIS A 107 -6.00 0.70 -5.38
CA HIS A 107 -6.06 2.10 -5.83
C HIS A 107 -4.68 2.71 -6.09
N GLN A 108 -3.69 2.39 -5.26
CA GLN A 108 -2.29 2.82 -5.42
C GLN A 108 -1.63 2.08 -6.60
N GLY A 109 -0.57 2.61 -7.22
CA GLY A 109 0.12 1.95 -8.32
C GLY A 109 -0.69 1.77 -9.63
N ARG A 110 -1.62 2.68 -9.93
CA ARG A 110 -2.23 2.81 -11.27
C ARG A 110 -1.38 3.75 -12.12
N ILE A 111 -1.30 3.49 -13.42
CA ILE A 111 -0.65 4.41 -14.35
C ILE A 111 -1.49 5.69 -14.42
N THR A 112 -0.92 6.78 -13.93
CA THR A 112 -1.48 8.14 -13.97
C THR A 112 -0.41 9.10 -14.47
N TRP A 113 -0.80 10.32 -14.84
CA TRP A 113 0.17 11.36 -15.23
C TRP A 113 1.17 11.67 -14.11
N ASN A 114 0.70 11.78 -12.86
CA ASN A 114 1.57 12.00 -11.71
C ASN A 114 2.57 10.85 -11.54
N PHE A 115 2.10 9.60 -11.61
CA PHE A 115 2.96 8.41 -11.55
C PHE A 115 4.06 8.45 -12.61
N VAL A 116 3.68 8.68 -13.88
CA VAL A 116 4.64 8.74 -15.00
C VAL A 116 5.66 9.87 -14.80
N PHE A 117 5.20 11.06 -14.37
CA PHE A 117 6.08 12.19 -14.14
C PHE A 117 7.06 11.95 -12.97
N LEU A 118 6.58 11.40 -11.86
CA LEU A 118 7.42 11.05 -10.72
C LEU A 118 8.45 9.96 -11.07
N MET A 119 8.07 8.93 -11.82
CA MET A 119 9.00 7.92 -12.33
C MET A 119 10.07 8.56 -13.24
N ALA A 120 9.68 9.50 -14.10
CA ALA A 120 10.62 10.22 -14.96
C ALA A 120 11.60 11.09 -14.14
N LEU A 121 11.10 11.82 -13.13
CA LEU A 121 11.95 12.62 -12.24
C LEU A 121 12.93 11.75 -11.45
N GLY A 122 12.47 10.62 -10.90
CA GLY A 122 13.34 9.65 -10.24
C GLY A 122 14.43 9.14 -11.18
N GLY A 123 14.09 8.84 -12.44
CA GLY A 123 15.05 8.46 -13.47
C GLY A 123 16.10 9.55 -13.74
N ALA A 124 15.67 10.81 -13.82
CA ALA A 124 16.58 11.94 -14.02
C ALA A 124 17.56 12.11 -12.85
N ILE A 125 17.06 11.99 -11.61
CA ILE A 125 17.89 12.05 -10.40
C ILE A 125 18.89 10.89 -10.39
N CYS A 126 18.45 9.66 -10.69
CA CYS A 126 19.32 8.51 -10.80
C CYS A 126 20.43 8.71 -11.84
N ALA A 127 20.12 9.30 -13.00
CA ALA A 127 21.13 9.55 -14.04
C ALA A 127 22.27 10.45 -13.54
N VAL A 128 21.94 11.51 -12.81
CA VAL A 128 22.96 12.38 -12.18
C VAL A 128 23.72 11.62 -11.10
N GLY A 129 23.03 10.83 -10.27
CA GLY A 129 23.65 10.02 -9.22
C GLY A 129 24.68 9.02 -9.74
N LEU A 130 24.43 8.39 -10.90
CA LEU A 130 25.32 7.41 -11.52
C LEU A 130 26.72 7.99 -11.87
N VAL A 131 26.82 9.29 -12.06
CA VAL A 131 28.06 9.99 -12.44
C VAL A 131 28.48 10.99 -11.37
N SER A 132 28.01 10.79 -10.16
CA SER A 132 28.37 11.60 -8.99
C SER A 132 29.39 10.89 -8.11
N GLU A 133 30.06 11.67 -7.25
CA GLU A 133 30.86 11.11 -6.16
C GLU A 133 30.00 10.28 -5.19
N PRO A 134 30.59 9.34 -4.41
CA PRO A 134 29.84 8.37 -3.61
C PRO A 134 28.79 8.98 -2.65
N ALA A 135 29.11 10.09 -1.99
CA ALA A 135 28.18 10.72 -1.04
C ALA A 135 26.96 11.35 -1.74
N PRO A 136 27.12 12.24 -2.75
CA PRO A 136 25.99 12.73 -3.55
C PRO A 136 25.23 11.62 -4.27
N GLN A 137 25.91 10.57 -4.74
CA GLN A 137 25.27 9.42 -5.38
C GLN A 137 24.30 8.69 -4.44
N ALA A 138 24.72 8.42 -3.19
CA ALA A 138 23.85 7.80 -2.20
C ALA A 138 22.59 8.66 -1.92
N ILE A 139 22.75 9.98 -1.83
CA ILE A 139 21.63 10.92 -1.66
C ILE A 139 20.70 10.88 -2.88
N ALA A 140 21.24 10.88 -4.09
CA ALA A 140 20.46 10.82 -5.33
C ALA A 140 19.63 9.54 -5.41
N PHE A 141 20.21 8.38 -5.07
CA PHE A 141 19.49 7.11 -5.07
C PHE A 141 18.42 7.03 -3.99
N ALA A 142 18.70 7.54 -2.79
CA ALA A 142 17.69 7.64 -1.73
C ALA A 142 16.54 8.57 -2.15
N ALA A 143 16.84 9.75 -2.70
CA ALA A 143 15.85 10.71 -3.17
C ALA A 143 15.01 10.13 -4.31
N ALA A 144 15.64 9.47 -5.29
CA ALA A 144 14.93 8.82 -6.38
C ALA A 144 14.01 7.70 -5.87
N GLY A 145 14.46 6.91 -4.89
CA GLY A 145 13.66 5.87 -4.25
C GLY A 145 12.44 6.40 -3.48
N ILE A 146 12.53 7.61 -2.91
CA ILE A 146 11.41 8.28 -2.23
C ILE A 146 10.43 8.89 -3.25
N ILE A 147 10.95 9.50 -4.32
CA ILE A 147 10.16 10.25 -5.30
C ILE A 147 9.44 9.32 -6.27
N ALA A 148 10.11 8.27 -6.75
CA ALA A 148 9.56 7.35 -7.74
C ALA A 148 8.71 6.27 -7.03
N PRO A 149 7.39 6.24 -7.23
CA PRO A 149 6.49 5.27 -6.60
C PRO A 149 6.58 3.89 -7.28
N GLY A 150 7.78 3.31 -7.28
CA GLY A 150 8.09 2.06 -7.97
C GLY A 150 7.70 0.81 -7.18
N PHE A 151 7.44 0.95 -5.87
CA PHE A 151 7.22 -0.17 -4.97
C PHE A 151 5.76 -0.66 -4.97
N GLU A 152 4.78 0.25 -4.97
CA GLU A 152 3.36 -0.13 -4.89
C GLU A 152 2.90 -1.00 -6.08
N PRO A 153 3.28 -0.70 -7.34
CA PRO A 153 2.99 -1.59 -8.48
C PRO A 153 3.61 -2.98 -8.33
N LEU A 154 4.80 -3.10 -7.75
CA LEU A 154 5.48 -4.37 -7.54
C LEU A 154 4.78 -5.18 -6.44
N ALA A 155 4.37 -4.55 -5.34
CA ALA A 155 3.66 -5.19 -4.23
C ALA A 155 2.31 -5.80 -4.66
N LYS A 156 1.64 -5.21 -5.66
CA LYS A 156 0.41 -5.78 -6.25
C LYS A 156 0.59 -7.17 -6.86
N ILE A 157 1.78 -7.48 -7.38
CA ILE A 157 2.02 -8.70 -8.15
C ILE A 157 1.86 -9.95 -7.27
N PRO A 158 2.62 -10.10 -6.15
CA PRO A 158 2.45 -11.24 -5.26
C PRO A 158 1.09 -11.21 -4.56
N LEU A 159 0.56 -10.04 -4.18
CA LEU A 159 -0.75 -9.94 -3.56
C LEU A 159 -1.85 -10.49 -4.47
N GLY A 160 -1.87 -10.05 -5.74
CA GLY A 160 -2.83 -10.55 -6.72
C GLY A 160 -2.68 -12.04 -7.00
N ALA A 161 -1.47 -12.59 -6.88
CA ALA A 161 -1.21 -14.01 -7.03
C ALA A 161 -1.74 -14.82 -5.83
N VAL A 162 -1.44 -14.40 -4.60
CA VAL A 162 -1.89 -15.06 -3.36
C VAL A 162 -3.42 -15.03 -3.25
N LEU A 163 -4.07 -13.94 -3.66
CA LEU A 163 -5.53 -13.79 -3.60
C LEU A 163 -6.26 -14.44 -4.79
N GLY A 164 -5.56 -15.06 -5.73
CA GLY A 164 -6.16 -15.61 -6.95
C GLY A 164 -6.76 -14.55 -7.89
N ARG A 165 -6.45 -13.27 -7.67
CA ARG A 165 -6.95 -12.13 -8.44
C ARG A 165 -5.98 -11.75 -9.56
N TRP A 166 -5.92 -12.58 -10.60
CA TRP A 166 -4.94 -12.42 -11.69
C TRP A 166 -4.98 -11.05 -12.39
N ASN A 167 -6.15 -10.41 -12.46
CA ASN A 167 -6.28 -9.05 -12.99
C ASN A 167 -5.47 -8.02 -12.17
N VAL A 168 -5.40 -8.17 -10.84
CA VAL A 168 -4.61 -7.28 -9.96
C VAL A 168 -3.13 -7.48 -10.23
N SER A 169 -2.68 -8.74 -10.30
CA SER A 169 -1.28 -9.08 -10.59
C SER A 169 -0.85 -8.57 -11.96
N ARG A 170 -1.67 -8.78 -13.01
CA ARG A 170 -1.43 -8.26 -14.36
C ARG A 170 -1.34 -6.73 -14.36
N ASN A 171 -2.26 -6.04 -13.68
CA ASN A 171 -2.24 -4.58 -13.61
C ASN A 171 -1.00 -4.07 -12.87
N GLY A 172 -0.58 -4.75 -11.79
CA GLY A 172 0.68 -4.49 -11.10
C GLY A 172 1.88 -4.60 -12.05
N ALA A 173 2.00 -5.74 -12.74
CA ALA A 173 3.08 -6.00 -13.70
C ALA A 173 3.12 -4.97 -14.83
N VAL A 174 1.98 -4.59 -15.40
CA VAL A 174 1.88 -3.55 -16.43
C VAL A 174 2.28 -2.18 -15.88
N SER A 175 1.79 -1.79 -14.71
CA SER A 175 2.18 -0.54 -14.06
C SER A 175 3.68 -0.49 -13.76
N SER A 176 4.26 -1.57 -13.24
CA SER A 176 5.71 -1.69 -13.01
C SER A 176 6.48 -1.56 -14.32
N LEU A 177 6.09 -2.30 -15.35
CA LEU A 177 6.78 -2.26 -16.65
C LEU A 177 6.76 -0.84 -17.25
N VAL A 178 5.60 -0.19 -17.27
CA VAL A 178 5.47 1.18 -17.80
C VAL A 178 6.26 2.16 -16.94
N GLY A 179 6.14 2.09 -15.62
CA GLY A 179 6.85 2.99 -14.71
C GLY A 179 8.36 2.90 -14.85
N TYR A 180 8.92 1.68 -14.76
CA TYR A 180 10.36 1.48 -14.89
C TYR A 180 10.86 1.76 -16.31
N ALA A 181 10.07 1.50 -17.36
CA ALA A 181 10.43 1.92 -18.71
C ALA A 181 10.55 3.45 -18.84
N VAL A 182 9.62 4.21 -18.25
CA VAL A 182 9.69 5.68 -18.21
C VAL A 182 10.89 6.15 -17.40
N LEU A 183 11.14 5.55 -16.23
CA LEU A 183 12.29 5.85 -15.39
C LEU A 183 13.60 5.66 -16.16
N ILE A 184 13.77 4.48 -16.78
CA ILE A 184 14.97 4.16 -17.58
C ILE A 184 15.11 5.10 -18.78
N ALA A 185 14.02 5.37 -19.50
CA ALA A 185 14.03 6.26 -20.66
C ALA A 185 14.41 7.70 -20.26
N SER A 186 13.88 8.20 -19.15
CA SER A 186 14.22 9.51 -18.60
C SER A 186 15.69 9.58 -18.16
N ALA A 187 16.17 8.54 -17.46
CA ALA A 187 17.57 8.44 -17.06
C ALA A 187 18.50 8.44 -18.28
N ALA A 188 18.18 7.65 -19.30
CA ALA A 188 18.93 7.59 -20.55
C ALA A 188 18.93 8.93 -21.29
N LEU A 189 17.79 9.63 -21.32
CA LEU A 189 17.68 10.95 -21.94
C LEU A 189 18.56 11.99 -21.21
N VAL A 190 18.50 12.01 -19.87
CA VAL A 190 19.30 12.94 -19.05
C VAL A 190 20.78 12.65 -19.20
N MET A 191 21.19 11.38 -19.14
CA MET A 191 22.58 10.97 -19.38
C MET A 191 23.04 11.37 -20.79
N PHE A 192 22.21 11.17 -21.81
CA PHE A 192 22.50 11.60 -23.17
C PHE A 192 22.71 13.12 -23.27
N ILE A 193 21.87 13.91 -22.59
CA ILE A 193 22.03 15.36 -22.54
C ILE A 193 23.35 15.75 -21.86
N LEU A 194 23.68 15.16 -20.71
CA LEU A 194 24.93 15.45 -19.97
C LEU A 194 26.18 15.13 -20.80
N LEU A 195 26.18 14.00 -21.51
CA LEU A 195 27.25 13.63 -22.42
C LEU A 195 27.34 14.60 -23.60
N LYS A 196 26.20 15.04 -24.15
CA LYS A 196 26.16 15.99 -25.28
C LYS A 196 26.59 17.40 -24.91
N THR A 197 26.34 17.84 -23.68
CA THR A 197 26.80 19.14 -23.18
C THR A 197 28.25 19.11 -22.72
N GLY A 198 28.89 17.93 -22.68
CA GLY A 198 30.24 17.77 -22.16
C GLY A 198 30.32 18.00 -20.65
N SER A 199 29.19 17.91 -19.94
CA SER A 199 29.12 18.07 -18.49
C SER A 199 29.62 16.83 -17.74
N VAL A 200 29.67 15.69 -18.45
CA VAL A 200 30.09 14.39 -17.94
C VAL A 200 30.86 13.67 -19.04
N GLU A 201 31.94 12.99 -18.67
CA GLU A 201 32.67 12.08 -19.55
C GLU A 201 32.24 10.62 -19.35
N PRO A 202 32.26 9.76 -20.40
CA PRO A 202 31.90 8.33 -20.26
C PRO A 202 32.70 7.58 -19.21
N VAL A 203 33.93 8.02 -18.92
CA VAL A 203 34.80 7.42 -17.90
C VAL A 203 34.26 7.61 -16.49
N GLU A 204 33.50 8.67 -16.22
CA GLU A 204 32.87 8.91 -14.91
C GLU A 204 31.80 7.85 -14.61
N LEU A 205 31.12 7.34 -15.64
CA LEU A 205 30.14 6.26 -15.48
C LEU A 205 30.84 4.89 -15.38
N VAL A 206 31.73 4.59 -16.33
CA VAL A 206 32.37 3.26 -16.42
C VAL A 206 33.37 3.02 -15.29
N GLY A 207 34.02 4.09 -14.81
CA GLY A 207 34.98 4.04 -13.71
C GLY A 207 34.36 4.16 -12.32
N ASN A 208 33.04 4.28 -12.20
CA ASN A 208 32.37 4.41 -10.91
C ASN A 208 32.35 3.05 -10.17
N PRO A 209 33.09 2.89 -9.05
CA PRO A 209 33.14 1.63 -8.31
C PRO A 209 31.80 1.24 -7.71
N GLU A 210 30.93 2.21 -7.39
CA GLU A 210 29.60 1.92 -6.87
C GLU A 210 28.68 1.31 -7.93
N ILE A 211 28.89 1.66 -9.21
CA ILE A 211 28.18 1.00 -10.32
C ILE A 211 28.68 -0.45 -10.48
N GLU A 212 29.97 -0.68 -10.30
CA GLU A 212 30.53 -2.04 -10.32
C GLU A 212 29.94 -2.91 -9.20
N HIS A 213 29.78 -2.38 -7.99
CA HIS A 213 29.09 -3.08 -6.90
C HIS A 213 27.61 -3.37 -7.19
N ILE A 214 26.91 -2.50 -7.93
CA ILE A 214 25.52 -2.77 -8.35
C ILE A 214 25.47 -3.90 -9.39
N ALA A 215 26.43 -3.94 -10.32
CA ALA A 215 26.51 -4.98 -11.34
C ALA A 215 26.98 -6.34 -10.78
N HIS A 216 27.84 -6.31 -9.77
CA HIS A 216 28.43 -7.47 -9.11
C HIS A 216 28.24 -7.41 -7.59
N PRO A 217 26.99 -7.57 -7.11
CA PRO A 217 26.68 -7.41 -5.70
C PRO A 217 27.33 -8.52 -4.87
N THR A 218 27.91 -8.09 -3.75
CA THR A 218 28.47 -8.95 -2.72
C THR A 218 27.40 -9.41 -1.73
N LEU A 219 27.71 -10.41 -0.89
CA LEU A 219 26.76 -10.92 0.10
C LEU A 219 26.23 -9.83 1.05
N LYS A 220 27.07 -8.87 1.46
CA LYS A 220 26.67 -7.74 2.30
C LYS A 220 25.59 -6.88 1.63
N GLU A 221 25.72 -6.58 0.34
CA GLU A 221 24.76 -5.77 -0.42
C GLU A 221 23.45 -6.55 -0.65
N LEU A 222 23.55 -7.86 -0.90
CA LEU A 222 22.37 -8.72 -1.00
C LEU A 222 21.57 -8.77 0.31
N ILE A 223 22.24 -8.84 1.47
CA ILE A 223 21.58 -8.80 2.77
C ILE A 223 20.85 -7.46 2.95
N VAL A 224 21.50 -6.34 2.64
CA VAL A 224 20.89 -5.01 2.76
C VAL A 224 19.69 -4.86 1.81
N SER A 225 19.85 -5.26 0.54
CA SER A 225 18.78 -5.20 -0.46
C SER A 225 17.60 -6.10 -0.07
N GLY A 226 17.87 -7.32 0.40
CA GLY A 226 16.85 -8.23 0.91
C GLY A 226 16.10 -7.64 2.10
N ALA A 227 16.81 -7.16 3.11
CA ALA A 227 16.21 -6.54 4.30
C ALA A 227 15.36 -5.32 3.92
N ALA A 228 15.84 -4.45 3.02
CA ALA A 228 15.09 -3.31 2.53
C ALA A 228 13.82 -3.72 1.77
N ALA A 229 13.90 -4.77 0.94
CA ALA A 229 12.73 -5.30 0.22
C ALA A 229 11.68 -5.85 1.19
N PHE A 230 12.09 -6.63 2.20
CA PHE A 230 11.20 -7.14 3.23
C PHE A 230 10.59 -6.01 4.06
N ALA A 231 11.40 -5.05 4.51
CA ALA A 231 10.93 -3.89 5.26
C ALA A 231 9.91 -3.08 4.46
N GLY A 232 10.14 -2.87 3.16
CA GLY A 232 9.18 -2.17 2.29
C GLY A 232 7.82 -2.87 2.22
N ILE A 233 7.81 -4.22 2.13
CA ILE A 233 6.55 -4.98 2.15
C ILE A 233 5.88 -4.84 3.52
N LEU A 234 6.64 -4.99 4.60
CA LEU A 234 6.12 -4.87 5.96
C LEU A 234 5.55 -3.50 6.24
N ILE A 235 6.19 -2.41 5.83
CA ILE A 235 5.70 -1.03 6.04
C ILE A 235 4.38 -0.77 5.30
N ILE A 236 4.14 -1.43 4.16
CA ILE A 236 2.88 -1.30 3.41
C ILE A 236 1.80 -2.23 3.98
N ALA A 237 2.21 -3.34 4.58
CA ALA A 237 1.33 -4.31 5.20
C ALA A 237 1.00 -4.00 6.67
N ALA A 238 1.76 -3.12 7.32
CA ALA A 238 1.58 -2.59 8.66
C ALA A 238 0.79 -1.28 8.63
#